data_AF-A0A841V0W0-F1
#
_entry.id   AF-A0A841V0W0-F1
#
_cell.length_a   1.000
_cell.length_b   1.000
_cell.length_c   1.000
_cell.angle_alpha   90.00
_cell.angle_beta   90.00
_cell.angle_gamma   90.00
#
_symmetry.space_group_name_H-M   'P 1'
#
loop_
_entity.id
_entity.type
_entity.pdbx_description
1 polymer ?
#
loop_
_entity_poly.entity_id
_entity_poly.type
_entity_poly.pdbx_seq_one_letter_code
_entity_poly.pdbx_strand_id
1 'polypeptide(L)' 'MRFSSVFLAVQHPGEAGGIRRDLAFENRKFALKTTNGQEFEQIRQVPLGSNWPSGQVNQPPRPAVVAIRRIQSK' A
#
# COMPACT_ATOMS: atom_id res chain seq x y z
N MET A 1 -15.08 12.48 25.66
CA MET A 1 -14.05 11.99 24.72
C MET A 1 -14.64 12.01 23.32
N ARG A 2 -14.12 12.80 22.38
CA ARG A 2 -14.67 12.87 21.01
C ARG A 2 -14.00 11.81 20.14
N PHE A 3 -14.77 10.86 19.64
CA PHE A 3 -14.34 9.97 18.57
C PHE A 3 -14.50 10.72 17.25
N SER A 4 -13.41 10.95 16.53
CA SER A 4 -13.42 11.51 15.18
C SER A 4 -12.95 10.45 14.20
N SER A 5 -13.51 10.48 12.99
CA SER A 5 -13.10 9.63 11.88
C SER A 5 -12.92 10.50 10.65
N VAL A 6 -11.85 10.23 9.90
CA VAL A 6 -11.61 10.84 8.59
C VAL A 6 -12.05 9.83 7.55
N PHE A 7 -12.94 10.23 6.64
CA PHE A 7 -13.31 9.41 5.50
C PHE A 7 -12.44 9.76 4.30
N LEU A 8 -11.87 8.76 3.66
CA LEU A 8 -11.01 8.92 2.47
C LEU A 8 -11.54 8.08 1.33
N ALA A 9 -11.56 8.64 0.12
CA ALA A 9 -11.89 7.91 -1.10
C ALA A 9 -10.60 7.38 -1.75
N VAL A 10 -10.51 6.07 -1.91
CA VAL A 10 -9.45 5.42 -2.71
C VAL A 10 -10.04 5.16 -4.09
N GLN A 11 -9.63 5.94 -5.10
CA GLN A 11 -10.32 6.02 -6.38
C GLN A 11 -9.80 5.02 -7.44
N HIS A 12 -8.50 4.85 -7.58
CA HIS A 12 -7.91 4.03 -8.64
C HIS A 12 -6.89 3.02 -8.09
N PRO A 13 -7.30 2.13 -7.17
CA PRO A 13 -6.42 1.08 -6.67
C PRO A 13 -6.01 0.18 -7.85
N GLY A 14 -4.70 0.08 -8.10
CA GLY A 14 -4.16 -0.70 -9.22
C GLY A 14 -4.10 0.07 -10.55
N GLU A 15 -4.22 1.39 -10.59
CA GLU A 15 -4.12 2.20 -11.83
C GLU A 15 -3.01 1.77 -12.79
N ALA A 16 -1.78 1.62 -12.28
CA ALA A 16 -0.61 1.29 -13.10
C ALA A 16 -0.48 -0.21 -13.45
N GLY A 17 -1.14 -1.12 -12.71
CA GLY A 17 -0.86 -2.56 -12.79
C GLY A 17 -2.10 -3.47 -12.82
N GLY A 18 -3.30 -2.89 -12.82
CA GLY A 18 -4.57 -3.61 -12.75
C GLY A 18 -4.65 -4.59 -11.59
N ILE A 19 -5.14 -5.79 -11.90
CA ILE A 19 -5.24 -6.92 -10.97
C ILE A 19 -3.83 -7.44 -10.65
N ARG A 20 -3.51 -7.55 -9.36
CA ARG A 20 -2.33 -8.32 -8.95
C ARG A 20 -2.59 -9.81 -9.17
N ARG A 21 -1.84 -10.41 -10.10
CA ARG A 21 -1.99 -11.81 -10.48
C ARG A 21 -0.97 -12.68 -9.75
N ASP A 22 -1.40 -13.82 -9.22
CA ASP A 22 -0.55 -14.87 -8.67
C ASP A 22 0.50 -14.35 -7.67
N LEU A 23 0.09 -13.35 -6.87
CA LEU A 23 0.93 -12.65 -5.91
C LEU A 23 2.17 -11.98 -6.51
N ALA A 24 2.16 -11.68 -7.81
CA ALA A 24 3.27 -11.08 -8.55
C ALA A 24 3.86 -9.85 -7.85
N PHE A 25 5.18 -9.76 -7.92
CA PHE A 25 5.99 -8.67 -7.41
C PHE A 25 7.23 -8.50 -8.28
N GLU A 26 7.86 -7.33 -8.17
CA GLU A 26 9.17 -7.06 -8.76
C GLU A 26 10.15 -6.60 -7.69
N ASN A 27 11.42 -6.92 -7.89
CA ASN A 27 12.49 -6.41 -7.04
C ASN A 27 12.91 -5.02 -7.55
N ARG A 28 12.70 -4.00 -6.72
CA ARG A 28 13.19 -2.63 -7.00
C ARG A 28 14.32 -2.26 -6.05
N LYS A 29 15.33 -1.60 -6.60
CA LYS A 29 16.43 -1.01 -5.84
C LYS A 29 16.09 0.44 -5.47
N PHE A 30 16.34 0.80 -4.23
CA PHE A 30 16.19 2.16 -3.72
C PHE A 30 17.51 2.60 -3.10
N ALA A 31 18.08 3.69 -3.61
CA ALA A 31 19.19 4.36 -2.93
C ALA A 31 18.65 5.11 -1.72
N LEU A 32 19.20 4.82 -0.55
CA LEU A 32 18.83 5.46 0.71
C LEU A 32 20.05 6.01 1.42
N LYS A 33 19.81 6.94 2.34
CA LYS A 33 20.83 7.46 3.25
C LYS A 33 20.55 6.99 4.66
N THR A 34 21.60 6.61 5.36
CA THR A 34 21.58 6.40 6.81
C THR A 34 21.41 7.73 7.54
N THR A 35 21.20 7.69 8.86
CA THR A 35 21.08 8.91 9.70
C THR A 35 22.37 9.72 9.76
N ASN A 36 23.52 9.12 9.49
CA ASN A 36 24.81 9.80 9.33
C ASN A 36 25.15 10.14 7.87
N GLY A 37 24.21 9.97 6.93
CA GLY A 37 24.33 10.42 5.54
C GLY A 37 25.05 9.48 4.57
N GLN A 38 25.44 8.28 5.01
CA GLN A 38 26.07 7.26 4.15
C GLN A 38 25.03 6.62 3.23
N GLU A 39 25.39 6.39 1.97
CA GLU A 39 24.51 5.78 0.97
C GLU A 39 24.53 4.26 1.07
N PHE A 40 23.35 3.65 0.90
CA PHE A 40 23.22 2.20 0.72
C PHE A 40 22.03 1.86 -0.20
N GLU A 41 22.11 0.71 -0.88
CA GLU A 41 21.02 0.18 -1.69
C GLU A 41 20.10 -0.71 -0.85
N GLN A 42 18.79 -0.44 -0.90
CA GLN A 42 17.77 -1.35 -0.39
C GLN A 42 17.01 -2.00 -1.55
N ILE A 43 16.98 -3.33 -1.57
CA ILE A 43 16.10 -4.10 -2.47
C ILE A 43 14.76 -4.31 -1.77
N ARG A 44 13.66 -3.95 -2.45
CA ARG A 44 12.29 -4.18 -1.96
C ARG A 44 11.50 -4.99 -2.98
N GLN A 45 10.72 -5.95 -2.50
CA GLN A 45 9.68 -6.60 -3.30
C GLN A 45 8.46 -5.68 -3.35
N VAL A 46 8.15 -5.18 -4.54
CA VAL A 46 7.01 -4.29 -4.77
C VAL A 46 5.90 -5.08 -5.49
N PRO A 47 4.68 -5.16 -4.93
CA PRO A 47 3.56 -5.79 -5.61
C PRO A 47 3.29 -5.20 -7.00
N LEU A 48 3.04 -6.08 -7.98
CA LEU A 48 2.63 -5.69 -9.32
C LEU A 48 1.10 -5.73 -9.41
N GLY A 49 0.46 -4.56 -9.50
CA GLY A 49 -1.01 -4.43 -9.47
C GLY A 49 -1.59 -4.38 -8.06
N SER A 50 -2.92 -4.52 -7.93
CA SER A 50 -3.64 -4.50 -6.66
C SER A 50 -4.75 -5.56 -6.58
N ASN A 51 -5.00 -6.09 -5.39
CA ASN A 51 -6.23 -6.83 -5.05
C ASN A 51 -7.00 -6.13 -3.92
N TRP A 52 -6.69 -4.87 -3.62
CA TRP A 52 -7.35 -4.11 -2.56
C TRP A 52 -8.82 -3.82 -2.92
N PRO A 53 -9.77 -3.89 -1.97
CA PRO A 53 -9.58 -4.13 -0.54
C PRO A 53 -9.65 -5.60 -0.11
N SER A 54 -10.03 -6.53 -0.99
CA SER A 54 -10.25 -7.93 -0.57
C SER A 54 -8.96 -8.62 -0.14
N GLY A 55 -7.83 -8.25 -0.76
CA GLY A 55 -6.52 -8.88 -0.56
C GLY A 55 -6.44 -10.31 -1.09
N GLN A 56 -7.51 -10.82 -1.69
CA GLN A 56 -7.58 -12.18 -2.22
C GLN A 56 -6.83 -12.27 -3.54
N VAL A 57 -6.11 -13.37 -3.74
CA VAL A 57 -5.32 -13.61 -4.96
C VAL A 57 -6.23 -13.51 -6.19
N ASN A 58 -5.74 -12.84 -7.22
CA ASN A 58 -6.42 -12.69 -8.52
C ASN A 58 -7.77 -11.94 -8.50
N GLN A 59 -8.21 -11.42 -7.35
CA GLN A 59 -9.43 -10.61 -7.28
C GLN A 59 -9.17 -9.18 -7.77
N PRO A 60 -10.07 -8.60 -8.58
CA PRO A 60 -9.87 -7.25 -9.09
C PRO A 60 -9.89 -6.23 -7.95
N PRO A 61 -9.07 -5.17 -8.06
CA PRO A 61 -9.12 -4.08 -7.10
C PRO A 61 -10.42 -3.30 -7.27
N ARG A 62 -10.93 -2.72 -6.19
CA ARG A 62 -12.20 -1.97 -6.19
C ARG A 62 -12.01 -0.64 -5.48
N PRO A 63 -12.46 0.49 -6.04
CA PRO A 63 -12.50 1.74 -5.29
C PRO A 63 -13.38 1.61 -4.06
N ALA A 64 -13.05 2.32 -2.98
CA ALA A 64 -13.89 2.36 -1.79
C ALA A 64 -13.65 3.63 -0.96
N VAL A 65 -14.60 3.92 -0.08
CA VAL A 65 -14.44 4.91 0.99
C VAL A 65 -14.03 4.17 2.26
N VAL A 66 -12.94 4.62 2.89
CA VAL A 66 -12.46 4.07 4.16
C VAL A 66 -12.65 5.07 5.29
N ALA A 67 -12.97 4.57 6.49
CA ALA A 67 -13.01 5.36 7.71
C ALA A 67 -11.72 5.15 8.50
N ILE A 68 -10.93 6.19 8.67
CA ILE A 68 -9.70 6.19 9.45
C ILE A 68 -10.02 6.76 10.83
N ARG A 69 -9.79 5.98 11.88
CA ARG A 69 -10.00 6.38 13.28
C ARG A 69 -8.75 6.14 14.10
N ARG A 70 -8.50 7.00 15.08
CA ARG A 70 -7.46 6.78 16.08
C ARG A 70 -7.95 5.76 17.11
N ILE A 71 -7.24 4.65 17.25
CA ILE A 71 -7.35 3.79 18.43
C ILE A 71 -6.40 4.33 19.50
N GLN A 72 -6.84 4.41 20.76
CA GLN A 72 -5.91 4.70 21.84
C GLN A 72 -4.89 3.57 21.91
N SER A 73 -3.60 3.91 21.91
CA SER A 73 -2.57 2.95 22.28
C SER A 73 -2.80 2.56 23.74
N LYS A 74 -2.70 1.27 24.04
CA LYS A 74 -2.44 0.83 25.41
C LYS A 74 -1.08 1.34 25.87
#